data_AF-A0A8T4E9P6-F1
#
_entry.id   AF-A0A8T4E9P6-F1
#
_cell.length_a   1.000
_cell.length_b   1.000
_cell.length_c   1.000
_cell.angle_alpha   90.00
_cell.angle_beta   90.00
_cell.angle_gamma   90.00
#
_symmetry.space_group_name_H-M   'P 1'
#
loop_
_entity.id
_entity.type
_entity.pdbx_description
1 polymer ?
#
loop_
_entity_poly.entity_id
_entity_poly.type
_entity_poly.pdbx_seq_one_letter_code
_entity_poly.pdbx_strand_id
1 'polypeptide(L)'
;MSGVEKCTWLGIREETGASMCRLRGVALPKTEISVKCKQPDIATICVDAYSSLSRGQEAVDTNSTDAFPWLVEAASQFENLGETDNAIMAYVKAINFANKNDLTERAYDFFRAARNAYENGLQKKDISLNNPAVKQTLVKSGNSIIEKMRKLNQSAPLTDMQAELKAAVMGGVSLKKADSDDTRDLIISHGHALYEKKAGEYKDGAKSYIESGMTKNAVILACMGALSDLMLGKPKEGIAYLTDIASKRETSQVFHEHPCFEWTKMIFKILVSRDQDMLVSAKKLFLKIPWSFKDDREFARRVMESVERRISA
;
A
#
# COMPACT_ATOMS: atom_id res chain seq x y z
N MET A 1 -0.68 0.29 43.70
CA MET A 1 -0.33 -0.42 42.45
C MET A 1 0.72 0.42 41.73
N SER A 2 1.98 -0.03 41.71
CA SER A 2 3.13 0.76 41.23
C SER A 2 3.15 0.80 39.70
N GLY A 3 2.80 1.97 39.15
CA GLY A 3 2.58 2.24 37.73
C GLY A 3 3.86 2.39 36.90
N VAL A 4 4.42 1.26 36.48
CA VAL A 4 5.33 1.22 35.33
C VAL A 4 4.99 -0.02 34.51
N GLU A 5 3.85 0.00 33.81
CA GLU A 5 3.74 -0.81 32.60
C GLU A 5 4.78 -0.25 31.63
N LYS A 6 5.94 -0.90 31.58
CA LYS A 6 7.00 -0.57 30.63
C LYS A 6 6.39 -0.67 29.24
N CYS A 7 6.26 0.46 28.56
CA CYS A 7 5.97 0.49 27.13
C CYS A 7 6.97 -0.45 26.45
N THR A 8 6.50 -1.59 25.95
CA THR A 8 7.30 -2.70 25.39
C THR A 8 8.18 -2.26 24.22
N TRP A 9 7.87 -1.08 23.68
CA TRP A 9 8.54 -0.43 22.57
C TRP A 9 9.70 0.49 22.97
N LEU A 10 9.96 0.73 24.26
CA LEU A 10 11.09 1.53 24.73
C LEU A 10 12.32 0.64 24.96
N GLY A 11 13.41 0.93 24.26
CA GLY A 11 14.73 0.34 24.51
C GLY A 11 15.80 1.39 24.78
N ILE A 12 17.03 0.93 24.97
CA ILE A 12 18.21 1.78 25.14
C ILE A 12 19.20 1.35 24.07
N ARG A 13 19.77 2.33 23.35
CA ARG A 13 20.80 2.06 22.34
C ARG A 13 22.08 1.64 23.04
N GLU A 14 22.59 0.45 22.72
CA GLU A 14 23.73 -0.15 23.42
C GLU A 14 25.00 0.70 23.32
N GLU A 15 25.18 1.41 22.20
CA GLU A 15 26.37 2.22 21.92
C GLU A 15 26.38 3.59 22.64
N THR A 16 25.21 4.17 22.90
CA THR A 16 25.11 5.58 23.35
C THR A 16 24.35 5.78 24.66
N GLY A 17 23.71 4.73 25.20
CA GLY A 17 22.87 4.85 26.39
C GLY A 17 21.62 5.72 26.21
N ALA A 18 21.34 6.17 24.99
CA ALA A 18 20.16 6.97 24.68
C ALA A 18 18.91 6.07 24.65
N SER A 19 17.87 6.48 25.38
CA SER A 19 16.52 5.91 25.26
C SER A 19 16.06 6.03 23.81
N MET A 20 15.75 4.89 23.19
CA MET A 20 15.31 4.76 21.81
C MET A 20 13.99 3.98 21.79
N CYS A 21 13.17 4.19 20.76
CA CYS A 21 12.10 3.25 20.51
C CYS A 21 12.71 2.00 19.85
N ARG A 22 12.48 0.80 20.39
CA ARG A 22 12.94 -0.51 19.86
C ARG A 22 12.25 -0.91 18.55
N LEU A 23 11.49 -0.01 17.95
CA LEU A 23 10.73 -0.23 16.73
C LEU A 23 11.65 -0.16 15.51
N ARG A 24 12.05 -1.34 15.01
CA ARG A 24 12.56 -1.58 13.64
C ARG A 24 13.56 -0.52 13.11
N GLY A 25 14.49 -0.08 13.94
CA GLY A 25 15.66 0.71 13.49
C GLY A 25 15.51 2.23 13.44
N VAL A 26 14.39 2.83 13.85
CA VAL A 26 14.22 4.31 13.82
C VAL A 26 14.47 4.92 15.21
N ALA A 27 15.39 5.89 15.29
CA ALA A 27 15.69 6.62 16.52
C ALA A 27 14.83 7.89 16.62
N LEU A 28 13.90 7.92 17.58
CA LEU A 28 13.09 9.10 17.92
C LEU A 28 13.65 9.87 19.14
N PRO A 29 13.43 11.19 19.24
CA PRO A 29 13.80 11.97 20.42
C PRO A 29 13.12 11.46 21.70
N LYS A 30 13.85 11.45 22.83
CA LYS A 30 13.32 10.97 24.13
C LYS A 30 12.05 11.67 24.57
N THR A 31 11.96 12.98 24.31
CA THR A 31 10.81 13.82 24.67
C THR A 31 9.55 13.37 23.94
N GLU A 32 9.67 13.11 22.65
CA GLU A 32 8.60 12.65 21.77
C GLU A 32 8.09 11.25 22.18
N ILE A 33 9.02 10.33 22.44
CA ILE A 33 8.72 9.00 22.98
C ILE A 33 7.98 9.12 24.32
N SER A 34 8.43 9.99 25.22
CA SER A 34 7.87 10.11 26.58
C SER A 34 6.42 10.64 26.61
N VAL A 35 5.98 11.32 25.56
CA VAL A 35 4.62 11.86 25.41
C VAL A 35 3.73 10.87 24.66
N LYS A 36 4.21 10.35 23.51
CA LYS A 36 3.40 9.50 22.61
C LYS A 36 3.29 8.05 23.08
N CYS A 37 4.29 7.54 23.81
CA CYS A 37 4.29 6.16 24.32
C CYS A 37 3.58 5.96 25.67
N LYS A 38 3.00 7.03 26.26
CA LYS A 38 2.20 6.93 27.50
C LYS A 38 0.71 6.70 27.24
N GLN A 39 0.25 6.91 26.01
CA GLN A 39 -1.14 6.68 25.60
C GLN A 39 -1.15 5.53 24.58
N PRO A 40 -1.67 4.34 24.92
CA PRO A 40 -1.58 3.14 24.07
C PRO A 40 -2.12 3.33 22.65
N ASP A 41 -3.21 4.08 22.51
CA ASP A 41 -3.88 4.32 21.23
C ASP A 41 -3.04 5.23 20.31
N ILE A 42 -2.42 6.27 20.87
CA ILE A 42 -1.52 7.20 20.14
C ILE A 42 -0.19 6.53 19.82
N ALA A 43 0.31 5.69 20.72
CA ALA A 43 1.56 4.94 20.51
C ALA A 43 1.47 4.06 19.26
N THR A 44 0.35 3.37 19.06
CA THR A 44 0.14 2.48 17.90
C THR A 44 0.14 3.26 16.58
N ILE A 45 -0.60 4.36 16.52
CA ILE A 45 -0.66 5.23 15.32
C ILE A 45 0.71 5.84 15.03
N CYS A 46 1.44 6.26 16.07
CA CYS A 46 2.80 6.77 15.97
C CYS A 46 3.77 5.70 15.45
N VAL A 47 3.66 4.46 15.92
CA VAL A 47 4.47 3.33 15.42
C VAL A 47 4.24 3.13 13.93
N ASP A 48 2.96 3.06 13.53
CA ASP A 48 2.59 2.82 12.14
C ASP A 48 3.07 3.97 11.24
N ALA A 49 2.95 5.23 11.69
CA ALA A 49 3.45 6.40 10.95
C ALA A 49 4.95 6.32 10.64
N TYR A 50 5.78 6.07 11.66
CA TYR A 50 7.23 6.00 11.49
C TYR A 50 7.70 4.72 10.80
N SER A 51 7.01 3.59 11.01
CA SER A 51 7.29 2.35 10.28
C SER A 51 7.02 2.52 8.79
N SER A 52 5.89 3.11 8.42
CA SER A 52 5.56 3.40 7.02
C SER A 52 6.50 4.45 6.44
N LEU A 53 6.92 5.47 7.20
CA LEU A 53 7.91 6.44 6.75
C LEU A 53 9.28 5.79 6.47
N SER A 54 9.74 4.87 7.34
CA SER A 54 10.99 4.14 7.17
C SER A 54 10.96 3.25 5.94
N ARG A 55 9.89 2.46 5.77
CA ARG A 55 9.70 1.62 4.57
C ARG A 55 9.59 2.44 3.30
N GLY A 56 8.94 3.60 3.38
CA GLY A 56 8.90 4.58 2.31
C GLY A 56 10.28 5.08 1.94
N GLN A 57 11.13 5.35 2.94
CA GLN A 57 12.52 5.78 2.73
C GLN A 57 13.38 4.66 2.11
N GLU A 58 13.30 3.43 2.62
CA GLU A 58 14.00 2.28 2.05
C GLU A 58 13.61 2.04 0.59
N ALA A 59 12.31 2.18 0.28
CA ALA A 59 11.81 2.11 -1.09
C ALA A 59 12.33 3.28 -1.94
N VAL A 60 12.39 4.51 -1.42
CA VAL A 60 13.02 5.65 -2.13
C VAL A 60 14.49 5.39 -2.42
N ASP A 61 15.24 4.85 -1.45
CA ASP A 61 16.67 4.58 -1.57
C ASP A 61 16.97 3.47 -2.57
N THR A 62 16.10 2.46 -2.65
CA THR A 62 16.12 1.42 -3.68
C THR A 62 15.46 1.86 -5.00
N ASN A 63 15.09 3.14 -5.11
CA ASN A 63 14.41 3.74 -6.25
C ASN A 63 13.15 2.96 -6.69
N SER A 64 12.39 2.47 -5.70
CA SER A 64 11.12 1.76 -5.87
C SER A 64 9.91 2.67 -5.71
N THR A 65 8.94 2.60 -6.63
CA THR A 65 7.64 3.30 -6.47
C THR A 65 6.70 2.66 -5.45
N ASP A 66 7.08 1.53 -4.84
CA ASP A 66 6.48 1.05 -3.59
C ASP A 66 6.60 2.09 -2.47
N ALA A 67 7.52 3.05 -2.59
CA ALA A 67 7.61 4.19 -1.69
C ALA A 67 6.29 4.95 -1.58
N PHE A 68 5.50 5.03 -2.65
CA PHE A 68 4.30 5.87 -2.69
C PHE A 68 3.21 5.44 -1.70
N PRO A 69 2.73 4.17 -1.69
CA PRO A 69 1.80 3.72 -0.65
C PRO A 69 2.31 3.94 0.77
N TRP A 70 3.60 3.65 1.02
CA TRP A 70 4.18 3.81 2.36
C TRP A 70 4.25 5.26 2.80
N LEU A 71 4.59 6.18 1.89
CA LEU A 71 4.63 7.62 2.19
C LEU A 71 3.23 8.22 2.36
N VAL A 72 2.23 7.73 1.61
CA VAL A 72 0.82 8.11 1.78
C VAL A 72 0.28 7.61 3.12
N GLU A 73 0.57 6.36 3.47
CA GLU A 73 0.17 5.78 4.75
C GLU A 73 0.82 6.53 5.91
N ALA A 74 2.14 6.79 5.83
CA ALA A 74 2.85 7.60 6.81
C ALA A 74 2.18 8.98 6.99
N ALA A 75 1.88 9.67 5.88
CA ALA A 75 1.22 10.97 5.92
C ALA A 75 -0.15 10.90 6.60
N SER A 76 -0.98 9.92 6.24
CA SER A 76 -2.30 9.73 6.84
C SER A 76 -2.20 9.46 8.34
N GLN A 77 -1.23 8.68 8.80
CA GLN A 77 -1.05 8.42 10.23
C GLN A 77 -0.54 9.66 10.97
N PHE A 78 0.34 10.45 10.37
CA PHE A 78 0.75 11.74 10.94
C PHE A 78 -0.41 12.74 11.04
N GLU A 79 -1.32 12.79 10.05
CA GLU A 79 -2.54 13.60 10.15
C GLU A 79 -3.44 13.15 11.30
N ASN A 80 -3.58 11.83 11.51
CA ASN A 80 -4.34 11.28 12.64
C ASN A 80 -3.73 11.63 14.01
N LEU A 81 -2.42 11.85 14.06
CA LEU A 81 -1.69 12.30 15.26
C LEU A 81 -1.75 13.81 15.47
N GLY A 82 -2.30 14.57 14.52
CA GLY A 82 -2.23 16.04 14.52
C GLY A 82 -0.82 16.57 14.22
N GLU A 83 0.02 15.76 13.57
CA GLU A 83 1.38 16.13 13.15
C GLU A 83 1.37 16.52 11.67
N THR A 84 0.64 17.60 11.37
CA THR A 84 0.39 18.01 9.99
C THR A 84 1.69 18.39 9.26
N ASP A 85 2.70 18.90 9.97
CA ASP A 85 4.04 19.15 9.42
C ASP A 85 4.70 17.85 8.92
N ASN A 86 4.71 16.79 9.72
CA ASN A 86 5.28 15.49 9.35
C ASN A 86 4.50 14.85 8.19
N ALA A 87 3.17 15.01 8.16
CA ALA A 87 2.35 14.55 7.05
C ALA A 87 2.72 15.25 5.74
N ILE A 88 2.86 16.59 5.76
CA ILE A 88 3.29 17.37 4.59
C ILE A 88 4.69 16.95 4.15
N MET A 89 5.61 16.73 5.09
CA MET A 89 6.97 16.31 4.76
C MET A 89 7.02 14.91 4.12
N ALA A 90 6.16 13.99 4.53
CA ALA A 90 6.01 12.68 3.89
C ALA A 90 5.51 12.82 2.43
N TYR A 91 4.52 13.69 2.19
CA TYR A 91 4.08 14.00 0.82
C TYR A 91 5.15 14.72 0.00
N VAL A 92 5.87 15.69 0.57
CA VAL A 92 7.01 16.36 -0.09
C VAL A 92 8.07 15.36 -0.54
N LYS A 93 8.36 14.36 0.29
CA LYS A 93 9.28 13.28 -0.09
C LYS A 93 8.74 12.49 -1.28
N ALA A 94 7.44 12.17 -1.31
CA ALA A 94 6.79 11.51 -2.43
C ALA A 94 6.81 12.37 -3.71
N ILE A 95 6.58 13.68 -3.61
CA ILE A 95 6.65 14.64 -4.73
C ILE A 95 8.06 14.66 -5.32
N ASN A 96 9.08 14.80 -4.48
CA ASN A 96 10.46 14.87 -4.93
C ASN A 96 10.88 13.56 -5.60
N PHE A 97 10.46 12.42 -5.03
CA PHE A 97 10.73 11.11 -5.62
C PHE A 97 10.00 10.91 -6.96
N ALA A 98 8.74 11.33 -7.07
CA ALA A 98 7.98 11.27 -8.32
C ALA A 98 8.62 12.17 -9.40
N ASN A 99 9.00 13.41 -9.05
CA ASN A 99 9.68 14.33 -9.96
C ASN A 99 11.05 13.81 -10.44
N LYS A 100 11.81 13.16 -9.55
CA LYS A 100 13.09 12.53 -9.89
C LYS A 100 12.92 11.43 -10.94
N ASN A 101 11.79 10.72 -10.91
CA ASN A 101 11.49 9.61 -11.82
C ASN A 101 10.55 10.00 -12.98
N ASP A 102 10.44 11.30 -13.30
CA ASP A 102 9.61 11.83 -14.39
C ASP A 102 8.10 11.56 -14.27
N LEU A 103 7.62 11.18 -13.08
CA LEU A 103 6.21 10.89 -12.78
C LEU A 103 5.46 12.17 -12.39
N THR A 104 5.46 13.14 -13.30
CA THR A 104 5.05 14.52 -13.00
C THR A 104 3.56 14.65 -12.64
N GLU A 105 2.69 13.84 -13.23
CA GLU A 105 1.26 13.78 -12.86
C GLU A 105 1.08 13.23 -11.43
N ARG A 106 1.86 12.20 -11.07
CA ARG A 106 1.83 11.63 -9.72
C ARG A 106 2.40 12.60 -8.68
N ALA A 107 3.44 13.34 -9.05
CA ALA A 107 3.98 14.43 -8.24
C ALA A 107 2.90 15.51 -8.00
N TYR A 108 2.09 15.82 -9.00
CA TYR A 108 0.97 16.74 -8.87
C TYR A 108 -0.14 16.22 -7.94
N ASP A 109 -0.49 14.93 -8.02
CA ASP A 109 -1.44 14.30 -7.09
C ASP A 109 -0.97 14.44 -5.63
N PHE A 110 0.30 14.11 -5.35
CA PHE A 110 0.87 14.26 -4.01
C PHE A 110 0.96 15.73 -3.58
N PHE A 111 1.24 16.64 -4.50
CA PHE A 111 1.21 18.07 -4.21
C PHE A 111 -0.19 18.55 -3.83
N ARG A 112 -1.23 18.09 -4.52
CA ARG A 112 -2.62 18.39 -4.16
C ARG A 112 -2.96 17.85 -2.77
N ALA A 113 -2.56 16.61 -2.45
CA ALA A 113 -2.75 16.03 -1.13
C ALA A 113 -2.02 16.83 -0.03
N ALA A 114 -0.75 17.17 -0.25
CA ALA A 114 0.05 17.97 0.68
C ALA A 114 -0.55 19.37 0.91
N ARG A 115 -1.02 20.01 -0.16
CA ARG A 115 -1.69 21.31 -0.09
C ARG A 115 -2.99 21.22 0.71
N ASN A 116 -3.80 20.19 0.48
CA ASN A 116 -5.04 19.98 1.25
C ASN A 116 -4.73 19.77 2.74
N ALA A 117 -3.73 18.95 3.08
CA ALA A 117 -3.30 18.75 4.46
C ALA A 117 -2.86 20.08 5.11
N TYR A 118 -2.08 20.89 4.40
CA TYR A 118 -1.66 22.21 4.85
C TYR A 118 -2.83 23.19 5.06
N GLU A 119 -3.76 23.29 4.09
CA GLU A 119 -4.93 24.16 4.20
C GLU A 119 -5.86 23.72 5.34
N ASN A 120 -6.08 22.42 5.51
CA ASN A 120 -6.86 21.87 6.62
C ASN A 120 -6.20 22.13 7.97
N GLY A 121 -4.88 21.98 8.08
CA GLY A 121 -4.14 22.30 9.31
C GLY A 121 -4.22 23.78 9.67
N LEU A 122 -4.17 24.69 8.69
CA LEU A 122 -4.37 26.12 8.92
C LEU A 122 -5.79 26.43 9.44
N GLN A 123 -6.82 25.81 8.87
CA GLN A 123 -8.20 25.95 9.35
C GLN A 123 -8.36 25.46 10.79
N LYS A 124 -7.68 24.36 11.14
CA LYS A 124 -7.67 23.79 12.49
C LYS A 124 -6.74 24.51 13.48
N LYS A 125 -6.02 25.56 13.04
CA LYS A 125 -5.01 26.29 13.83
C LYS A 125 -3.93 25.36 14.40
N ASP A 126 -3.49 24.40 13.60
CA ASP A 126 -2.44 23.46 13.99
C ASP A 126 -1.10 24.19 14.24
N ILE A 127 -0.57 24.04 15.45
CA ILE A 127 0.64 24.71 15.93
C ILE A 127 1.88 24.22 15.16
N SER A 128 1.86 22.98 14.64
CA SER A 128 2.95 22.42 13.83
C SER A 128 3.21 23.22 12.55
N LEU A 129 2.20 23.94 12.04
CA LEU A 129 2.30 24.77 10.83
C LEU A 129 2.79 26.20 11.08
N ASN A 130 3.05 26.57 12.35
CA ASN A 130 3.66 27.87 12.66
C ASN A 130 5.11 27.97 12.14
N ASN A 131 5.74 26.83 11.83
CA ASN A 131 7.05 26.82 11.21
C ASN A 131 6.95 27.19 9.71
N PRO A 132 7.50 28.34 9.28
CA PRO A 132 7.43 28.78 7.89
C PRO A 132 8.17 27.84 6.91
N ALA A 133 9.09 27.01 7.42
CA ALA A 133 9.84 26.05 6.61
C ALA A 133 8.94 25.02 5.92
N VAL A 134 7.82 24.64 6.54
CA VAL A 134 6.86 23.68 5.97
C VAL A 134 6.23 24.27 4.71
N LYS A 135 5.73 25.51 4.79
CA LYS A 135 5.17 26.24 3.65
C LYS A 135 6.21 26.44 2.55
N GLN A 136 7.42 26.89 2.91
CA GLN A 136 8.49 27.13 1.94
C GLN A 136 8.89 25.85 1.20
N THR A 137 8.97 24.72 1.91
CA THR A 137 9.30 23.42 1.32
C THR A 137 8.20 22.95 0.37
N LEU A 138 6.94 23.08 0.77
CA LEU A 138 5.80 22.74 -0.09
C LEU A 138 5.79 23.58 -1.37
N VAL A 139 5.98 24.90 -1.26
CA VAL A 139 6.05 25.81 -2.42
C VAL A 139 7.23 25.45 -3.33
N LYS A 140 8.39 25.14 -2.76
CA LYS A 140 9.58 24.71 -3.52
C LYS A 140 9.30 23.42 -4.30
N SER A 141 8.67 22.42 -3.67
CA SER A 141 8.26 21.19 -4.34
C SER A 141 7.24 21.45 -5.45
N GLY A 142 6.26 22.33 -5.24
CA GLY A 142 5.31 22.75 -6.29
C GLY A 142 6.00 23.41 -7.49
N ASN A 143 6.92 24.33 -7.25
CA ASN A 143 7.71 24.98 -8.31
C ASN A 143 8.55 23.96 -9.10
N SER A 144 9.10 22.95 -8.43
CA SER A 144 9.89 21.90 -9.09
C SER A 144 9.04 21.08 -10.09
N ILE A 145 7.75 20.85 -9.81
CA ILE A 145 6.82 20.19 -10.74
C ILE A 145 6.61 21.07 -11.98
N ILE A 146 6.38 22.37 -11.78
CA ILE A 146 6.16 23.34 -12.88
C ILE A 146 7.40 23.43 -13.78
N GLU A 147 8.59 23.53 -13.21
CA GLU A 147 9.84 23.55 -13.96
C GLU A 147 10.06 22.26 -14.77
N LYS A 148 9.73 21.11 -14.17
CA LYS A 148 9.83 19.81 -14.84
C LYS A 148 8.87 19.70 -16.02
N MET A 149 7.61 20.11 -15.85
CA MET A 149 6.62 20.17 -16.94
C MET A 149 7.06 21.12 -18.06
N ARG A 150 7.63 22.28 -17.73
CA ARG A 150 8.14 23.23 -18.75
C ARG A 150 9.27 22.61 -19.57
N LYS A 151 10.19 21.87 -18.93
CA LYS A 151 11.28 21.16 -19.61
C LYS A 151 10.75 20.02 -20.50
N LEU A 152 9.76 19.27 -20.03
CA LEU A 152 9.11 18.22 -20.81
C LEU A 152 8.36 18.79 -22.03
N ASN A 153 7.69 19.93 -21.89
CA ASN A 153 7.00 20.59 -23.02
C ASN A 153 7.96 21.23 -24.04
N GLN A 154 9.21 21.48 -23.66
CA GLN A 154 10.25 22.00 -24.56
C GLN A 154 11.04 20.90 -25.28
N SER A 155 10.89 19.63 -24.86
CA SER A 155 11.49 18.46 -25.52
C SER A 155 10.43 17.73 -26.35
N ALA A 156 10.62 17.68 -27.68
CA ALA A 156 9.75 16.92 -28.59
C ALA A 156 9.89 15.38 -28.32
N PRO A 157 8.93 14.55 -28.76
CA PRO A 157 8.35 13.48 -27.93
C PRO A 157 9.23 12.24 -27.80
N LEU A 158 9.42 11.77 -26.56
CA LEU A 158 9.81 10.38 -26.25
C LEU A 158 8.52 9.55 -26.13
N THR A 159 7.88 9.26 -27.26
CA THR A 159 6.45 8.88 -27.27
C THR A 159 6.09 7.45 -26.85
N ASP A 160 7.02 6.51 -26.72
CA ASP A 160 6.59 5.11 -26.47
C ASP A 160 6.87 4.66 -25.03
N MET A 161 8.06 4.94 -24.50
CA MET A 161 8.44 4.50 -23.15
C MET A 161 7.80 5.34 -22.03
N GLN A 162 7.55 6.65 -22.27
CA GLN A 162 6.85 7.53 -21.32
C GLN A 162 5.35 7.26 -21.25
N ALA A 163 4.74 6.82 -22.35
CA ALA A 163 3.33 6.45 -22.40
C ALA A 163 3.07 5.16 -21.61
N GLU A 164 3.97 4.17 -21.71
CA GLU A 164 3.93 2.95 -20.90
C GLU A 164 4.20 3.23 -19.40
N LEU A 165 5.18 4.09 -19.07
CA LEU A 165 5.47 4.50 -17.69
C LEU A 165 4.26 5.19 -17.03
N LYS A 166 3.59 6.05 -17.81
CA LYS A 166 2.39 6.80 -17.42
C LYS A 166 1.20 5.88 -17.21
N ALA A 167 0.99 4.91 -18.11
CA ALA A 167 -0.07 3.91 -18.00
C ALA A 167 0.13 2.98 -16.78
N ALA A 168 1.39 2.58 -16.51
CA ALA A 168 1.72 1.73 -15.38
C ALA A 168 1.46 2.43 -14.03
N VAL A 169 1.97 3.63 -13.82
CA VAL A 169 1.84 4.32 -12.52
C VAL A 169 0.39 4.76 -12.24
N MET A 170 -0.35 5.18 -13.26
CA MET A 170 -1.79 5.49 -13.11
C MET A 170 -2.64 4.23 -12.87
N GLY A 171 -2.16 3.05 -13.29
CA GLY A 171 -2.80 1.75 -13.07
C GLY A 171 -2.50 1.08 -11.72
N GLY A 172 -1.66 1.68 -10.86
CA GLY A 172 -1.31 1.12 -9.55
C GLY A 172 -0.11 0.15 -9.55
N VAL A 173 0.83 0.35 -10.47
CA VAL A 173 2.05 -0.47 -10.63
C VAL A 173 3.25 0.08 -9.85
N SER A 174 4.00 -0.81 -9.20
CA SER A 174 5.30 -0.50 -8.58
C SER A 174 6.48 -0.82 -9.50
N LEU A 175 7.48 0.06 -9.59
CA LEU A 175 8.69 -0.05 -10.41
C LEU A 175 9.91 -0.10 -9.48
N LYS A 176 10.87 -1.01 -9.70
CA LYS A 176 12.15 -1.09 -8.96
C LYS A 176 13.31 -1.09 -9.97
N LYS A 177 14.43 -0.43 -9.65
CA LYS A 177 15.66 -0.50 -10.46
C LYS A 177 16.31 -1.90 -10.32
N ALA A 178 16.82 -2.46 -11.42
CA ALA A 178 17.50 -3.76 -11.41
C ALA A 178 18.81 -3.69 -10.62
N ASP A 179 19.16 -4.78 -9.92
CA ASP A 179 20.46 -4.92 -9.26
C ASP A 179 21.57 -5.10 -10.31
N SER A 180 22.81 -4.73 -9.95
CA SER A 180 23.95 -4.51 -10.86
C SER A 180 24.46 -5.72 -11.66
N ASP A 181 23.80 -6.88 -11.57
CA ASP A 181 24.15 -8.11 -12.28
C ASP A 181 23.15 -8.50 -13.39
N ASP A 182 22.07 -7.74 -13.59
CA ASP A 182 21.10 -7.96 -14.68
C ASP A 182 21.41 -7.05 -15.88
N THR A 183 21.51 -7.63 -17.08
CA THR A 183 21.79 -6.92 -18.35
C THR A 183 20.62 -6.07 -18.87
N ARG A 184 19.73 -5.59 -17.99
CA ARG A 184 18.59 -4.72 -18.35
C ARG A 184 18.52 -3.53 -17.39
N ASP A 185 18.59 -2.32 -17.95
CA ASP A 185 18.65 -1.05 -17.20
C ASP A 185 17.42 -0.74 -16.33
N LEU A 186 16.28 -1.41 -16.58
CA LEU A 186 15.01 -1.27 -15.87
C LEU A 186 14.26 -2.60 -15.86
N ILE A 187 13.90 -3.12 -14.69
CA ILE A 187 12.89 -4.18 -14.57
C ILE A 187 11.55 -3.47 -14.35
N ILE A 188 10.81 -3.31 -15.44
CA ILE A 188 9.41 -2.88 -15.39
C ILE A 188 8.62 -4.07 -14.81
N SER A 189 8.48 -4.16 -13.49
CA SER A 189 7.48 -5.05 -12.91
C SER A 189 6.12 -4.39 -13.10
N HIS A 190 5.43 -4.69 -14.21
CA HIS A 190 4.03 -4.34 -14.37
C HIS A 190 3.23 -4.71 -13.11
N GLY A 191 2.14 -4.02 -12.79
CA GLY A 191 1.17 -4.53 -11.80
C GLY A 191 0.70 -5.92 -12.23
N HIS A 192 0.73 -6.17 -13.55
CA HIS A 192 0.74 -7.51 -14.12
C HIS A 192 1.81 -8.41 -13.50
N ALA A 193 3.10 -8.09 -13.56
CA ALA A 193 4.16 -8.87 -12.92
C ALA A 193 4.01 -9.03 -11.39
N LEU A 194 3.47 -8.04 -10.66
CA LEU A 194 3.20 -8.18 -9.23
C LEU A 194 2.02 -9.12 -8.95
N TYR A 195 0.89 -8.94 -9.65
CA TYR A 195 -0.26 -9.84 -9.57
C TYR A 195 0.06 -11.21 -10.16
N GLU A 196 0.98 -11.34 -11.10
CA GLU A 196 1.44 -12.58 -11.71
C GLU A 196 2.39 -13.33 -10.78
N LYS A 197 3.33 -12.61 -10.14
CA LYS A 197 4.14 -13.15 -9.05
C LYS A 197 3.26 -13.57 -7.87
N LYS A 198 2.31 -12.72 -7.45
CA LYS A 198 1.36 -13.02 -6.37
C LYS A 198 0.41 -14.15 -6.76
N ALA A 199 -0.05 -14.21 -8.00
CA ALA A 199 -0.82 -15.34 -8.51
C ALA A 199 -0.01 -16.62 -8.40
N GLY A 200 1.26 -16.61 -8.82
CA GLY A 200 2.20 -17.73 -8.63
C GLY A 200 2.33 -18.11 -7.16
N GLU A 201 2.74 -17.18 -6.29
CA GLU A 201 2.93 -17.39 -4.85
C GLU A 201 1.66 -17.97 -4.18
N TYR A 202 0.48 -17.42 -4.50
CA TYR A 202 -0.78 -17.90 -3.94
C TYR A 202 -1.20 -19.26 -4.49
N LYS A 203 -0.99 -19.53 -5.79
CA LYS A 203 -1.33 -20.81 -6.42
C LYS A 203 -0.40 -21.93 -5.93
N ASP A 204 0.89 -21.66 -5.85
CA ASP A 204 1.91 -22.56 -5.32
C ASP A 204 1.70 -22.81 -3.83
N GLY A 205 1.41 -21.75 -3.07
CA GLY A 205 1.05 -21.84 -1.66
C GLY A 205 -0.20 -22.69 -1.44
N ALA A 206 -1.27 -22.47 -2.22
CA ALA A 206 -2.49 -23.27 -2.14
C ALA A 206 -2.20 -24.75 -2.41
N LYS A 207 -1.40 -25.06 -3.44
CA LYS A 207 -0.99 -26.43 -3.76
C LYS A 207 -0.21 -27.08 -2.60
N SER A 208 0.80 -26.39 -2.08
CA SER A 208 1.61 -26.88 -0.94
C SER A 208 0.74 -27.14 0.30
N TYR A 209 -0.21 -26.26 0.62
CA TYR A 209 -1.10 -26.43 1.76
C TYR A 209 -2.13 -27.56 1.57
N ILE A 210 -2.57 -27.81 0.33
CA ILE A 210 -3.40 -28.99 0.00
C ILE A 210 -2.59 -30.27 0.22
N GLU A 211 -1.37 -30.35 -0.32
CA GLU A 211 -0.47 -31.50 -0.16
C GLU A 211 -0.12 -31.76 1.32
N SER A 212 -0.06 -30.70 2.13
CA SER A 212 0.21 -30.77 3.57
C SER A 212 -1.03 -31.06 4.44
N GLY A 213 -2.21 -31.24 3.85
CA GLY A 213 -3.48 -31.48 4.57
C GLY A 213 -4.08 -30.25 5.28
N MET A 214 -3.51 -29.05 5.08
CA MET A 214 -3.99 -27.79 5.66
C MET A 214 -5.03 -27.11 4.75
N THR A 215 -6.10 -27.83 4.46
CA THR A 215 -7.08 -27.47 3.42
C THR A 215 -7.80 -26.15 3.64
N LYS A 216 -8.06 -25.72 4.88
CA LYS A 216 -8.72 -24.43 5.19
C LYS A 216 -7.89 -23.22 4.74
N ASN A 217 -6.59 -23.22 5.03
CA ASN A 217 -5.69 -22.15 4.59
C ASN A 217 -5.49 -22.19 3.07
N ALA A 218 -5.49 -23.38 2.47
CA ALA A 218 -5.43 -23.52 1.03
C ALA A 218 -6.62 -22.85 0.32
N VAL A 219 -7.82 -22.83 0.93
CA VAL A 219 -8.97 -22.13 0.33
C VAL A 219 -8.71 -20.63 0.20
N ILE A 220 -8.14 -19.99 1.23
CA ILE A 220 -7.84 -18.56 1.20
C ILE A 220 -6.80 -18.28 0.11
N LEU A 221 -5.70 -19.05 0.08
CA LEU A 221 -4.64 -18.88 -0.92
C LEU A 221 -5.18 -19.10 -2.35
N ALA A 222 -5.98 -20.15 -2.57
CA ALA A 222 -6.60 -20.40 -3.87
C ALA A 222 -7.54 -19.25 -4.29
N CYS A 223 -8.33 -18.71 -3.35
CA CYS A 223 -9.15 -17.53 -3.60
C CYS A 223 -8.32 -16.31 -3.96
N MET A 224 -7.22 -16.04 -3.24
CA MET A 224 -6.34 -14.92 -3.54
C MET A 224 -5.64 -15.08 -4.89
N GLY A 225 -5.22 -16.30 -5.25
CA GLY A 225 -4.64 -16.62 -6.56
C GLY A 225 -5.61 -16.33 -7.71
N ALA A 226 -6.87 -16.69 -7.56
CA ALA A 226 -7.90 -16.39 -8.55
C ALA A 226 -8.24 -14.90 -8.63
N LEU A 227 -8.28 -14.20 -7.49
CA LEU A 227 -8.48 -12.75 -7.47
C LEU A 227 -7.30 -12.01 -8.10
N SER A 228 -6.07 -12.53 -7.98
CA SER A 228 -4.94 -12.01 -8.74
C SER A 228 -5.19 -12.14 -10.25
N ASP A 229 -5.66 -13.29 -10.74
CA ASP A 229 -6.02 -13.45 -12.16
C ASP A 229 -7.14 -12.49 -12.59
N LEU A 230 -8.12 -12.22 -11.71
CA LEU A 230 -9.16 -11.22 -11.95
C LEU A 230 -8.56 -9.82 -12.14
N MET A 231 -7.57 -9.46 -11.30
CA MET A 231 -6.87 -8.18 -11.37
C MET A 231 -5.98 -8.06 -12.60
N LEU A 232 -5.46 -9.19 -13.10
CA LEU A 232 -4.75 -9.31 -14.38
C LEU A 232 -5.66 -9.20 -15.62
N GLY A 233 -6.97 -9.06 -15.44
CA GLY A 233 -7.91 -9.05 -16.56
C GLY A 233 -8.13 -10.45 -17.15
N LYS A 234 -7.82 -11.50 -16.40
CA LYS A 234 -7.96 -12.91 -16.80
C LYS A 234 -9.05 -13.63 -15.97
N PRO A 235 -10.30 -13.14 -15.91
CA PRO A 235 -11.33 -13.71 -15.05
C PRO A 235 -11.69 -15.16 -15.41
N LYS A 236 -11.57 -15.54 -16.69
CA LYS A 236 -11.82 -16.92 -17.12
C LYS A 236 -10.79 -17.89 -16.54
N GLU A 237 -9.52 -17.50 -16.50
CA GLU A 237 -8.44 -18.30 -15.93
C GLU A 237 -8.60 -18.43 -14.42
N GLY A 238 -8.93 -17.34 -13.72
CA GLY A 238 -9.18 -17.36 -12.28
C GLY A 238 -10.36 -18.27 -11.87
N ILE A 239 -11.48 -18.23 -12.61
CA ILE A 239 -12.62 -19.14 -12.35
C ILE A 239 -12.26 -20.58 -12.71
N ALA A 240 -11.58 -20.82 -13.84
CA ALA A 240 -11.17 -22.16 -14.23
C ALA A 240 -10.27 -22.80 -13.17
N TYR A 241 -9.30 -22.03 -12.66
CA TYR A 241 -8.43 -22.45 -11.57
C TYR A 241 -9.20 -22.78 -10.28
N LEU A 242 -10.12 -21.90 -9.84
CA LEU A 242 -10.96 -22.16 -8.66
C LEU A 242 -11.82 -23.40 -8.82
N THR A 243 -12.37 -23.59 -10.02
CA THR A 243 -13.24 -24.73 -10.34
C THR A 243 -12.44 -26.04 -10.33
N ASP A 244 -11.24 -26.05 -10.92
CA ASP A 244 -10.34 -27.21 -10.91
C ASP A 244 -10.00 -27.63 -9.47
N ILE A 245 -9.52 -26.70 -8.65
CA ILE A 245 -9.13 -27.01 -7.27
C ILE A 245 -10.33 -27.41 -6.41
N ALA A 246 -11.48 -26.73 -6.54
CA ALA A 246 -12.69 -27.07 -5.78
C ALA A 246 -13.32 -28.41 -6.21
N SER A 247 -13.02 -28.89 -7.42
CA SER A 247 -13.53 -30.18 -7.94
C SER A 247 -12.74 -31.41 -7.48
N LYS A 248 -11.57 -31.21 -6.85
CA LYS A 248 -10.75 -32.32 -6.33
C LYS A 248 -11.47 -32.98 -5.15
N ARG A 249 -11.77 -34.29 -5.29
CA ARG A 249 -12.64 -35.07 -4.38
C ARG A 249 -12.23 -34.98 -2.90
N GLU A 250 -10.94 -34.83 -2.61
CA GLU A 250 -10.40 -34.78 -1.24
C GLU A 250 -10.63 -33.42 -0.53
N THR A 251 -10.84 -32.34 -1.28
CA THR A 251 -10.94 -30.98 -0.72
C THR A 251 -12.25 -30.26 -1.05
N SER A 252 -13.09 -30.86 -1.90
CA SER A 252 -14.28 -30.22 -2.47
C SER A 252 -15.25 -29.65 -1.42
N GLN A 253 -15.61 -30.44 -0.42
CA GLN A 253 -16.54 -30.01 0.62
C GLN A 253 -16.01 -28.80 1.41
N VAL A 254 -14.71 -28.80 1.75
CA VAL A 254 -14.06 -27.70 2.50
C VAL A 254 -14.07 -26.40 1.68
N PHE A 255 -13.87 -26.48 0.36
CA PHE A 255 -13.94 -25.31 -0.51
C PHE A 255 -15.37 -24.75 -0.58
N HIS A 256 -16.37 -25.60 -0.79
CA HIS A 256 -17.76 -25.17 -0.91
C HIS A 256 -18.35 -24.60 0.39
N GLU A 257 -17.87 -25.02 1.56
CA GLU A 257 -18.33 -24.52 2.85
C GLU A 257 -17.60 -23.24 3.31
N HIS A 258 -16.47 -22.88 2.69
CA HIS A 258 -15.65 -21.77 3.16
C HIS A 258 -16.17 -20.41 2.69
N PRO A 259 -16.34 -19.41 3.59
CA PRO A 259 -16.91 -18.11 3.24
C PRO A 259 -16.07 -17.33 2.22
N CYS A 260 -14.75 -17.53 2.19
CA CYS A 260 -13.87 -16.90 1.20
C CYS A 260 -14.15 -17.41 -0.24
N PHE A 261 -14.54 -18.67 -0.39
CA PHE A 261 -14.84 -19.25 -1.71
C PHE A 261 -16.13 -18.67 -2.28
N GLU A 262 -17.20 -18.64 -1.47
CA GLU A 262 -18.45 -17.99 -1.85
C GLU A 262 -18.28 -16.50 -2.13
N TRP A 263 -17.49 -15.81 -1.29
CA TRP A 263 -17.19 -14.41 -1.49
C TRP A 263 -16.44 -14.16 -2.81
N THR A 264 -15.41 -14.97 -3.11
CA THR A 264 -14.66 -14.85 -4.36
C THR A 264 -15.56 -15.03 -5.56
N LYS A 265 -16.42 -16.07 -5.60
CA LYS A 265 -17.41 -16.25 -6.68
C LYS A 265 -18.33 -15.03 -6.82
N MET A 266 -18.77 -14.45 -5.71
CA MET A 266 -19.60 -13.26 -5.72
C MET A 266 -18.88 -12.05 -6.33
N ILE A 267 -17.60 -11.83 -6.00
CA ILE A 267 -16.78 -10.77 -6.58
C ILE A 267 -16.67 -10.91 -8.11
N PHE A 268 -16.42 -12.12 -8.61
CA PHE A 268 -16.40 -12.39 -10.05
C PHE A 268 -17.78 -12.13 -10.70
N LYS A 269 -18.86 -12.56 -10.05
CA LYS A 269 -20.22 -12.35 -10.54
C LYS A 269 -20.57 -10.87 -10.60
N ILE A 270 -20.24 -10.10 -9.57
CA ILE A 270 -20.44 -8.64 -9.51
C ILE A 270 -19.76 -7.95 -10.69
N LEU A 271 -18.52 -8.32 -11.01
CA LEU A 271 -17.80 -7.71 -12.12
C LEU A 271 -18.51 -7.94 -13.47
N VAL A 272 -19.14 -9.11 -13.65
CA VAL A 272 -19.87 -9.47 -14.88
C VAL A 272 -21.27 -8.85 -14.91
N SER A 273 -22.03 -8.94 -13.83
CA SER A 273 -23.43 -8.48 -13.77
C SER A 273 -23.57 -6.99 -13.49
N ARG A 274 -22.50 -6.33 -13.02
CA ARG A 274 -22.51 -4.93 -12.54
C ARG A 274 -23.57 -4.65 -11.47
N ASP A 275 -23.88 -5.65 -10.65
CA ASP A 275 -24.93 -5.58 -9.62
C ASP A 275 -24.40 -4.95 -8.33
N GLN A 276 -24.91 -3.76 -7.99
CA GLN A 276 -24.51 -3.00 -6.80
C GLN A 276 -25.08 -3.59 -5.50
N ASP A 277 -26.26 -4.20 -5.53
CA ASP A 277 -26.86 -4.84 -4.34
C ASP A 277 -26.07 -6.09 -3.95
N MET A 278 -25.55 -6.79 -4.95
CA MET A 278 -24.63 -7.90 -4.75
C MET A 278 -23.30 -7.44 -4.13
N LEU A 279 -22.81 -6.23 -4.45
CA LEU A 279 -21.63 -5.65 -3.80
C LEU A 279 -21.85 -5.39 -2.31
N VAL A 280 -23.03 -4.91 -1.90
CA VAL A 280 -23.37 -4.77 -0.48
C VAL A 280 -23.34 -6.12 0.24
N SER A 281 -23.84 -7.16 -0.41
CA SER A 281 -23.79 -8.53 0.11
C SER A 281 -22.35 -9.06 0.21
N ALA A 282 -21.50 -8.78 -0.77
CA ALA A 282 -20.09 -9.13 -0.74
C ALA A 282 -19.34 -8.42 0.39
N LYS A 283 -19.61 -7.14 0.65
CA LYS A 283 -19.04 -6.39 1.79
C LYS A 283 -19.41 -7.00 3.14
N LYS A 284 -20.66 -7.46 3.30
CA LYS A 284 -21.10 -8.16 4.52
C LYS A 284 -20.43 -9.52 4.68
N LEU A 285 -20.28 -10.28 3.59
CA LEU A 285 -19.65 -11.59 3.62
C LEU A 285 -18.13 -11.50 3.87
N PHE A 286 -17.47 -10.45 3.35
CA PHE A 286 -16.05 -10.18 3.58
C PHE A 286 -15.67 -10.14 5.07
N LEU A 287 -16.55 -9.56 5.91
CA LEU A 287 -16.34 -9.46 7.36
C LEU A 287 -16.41 -10.81 8.09
N LYS A 288 -17.02 -11.83 7.47
CA LYS A 288 -17.17 -13.17 8.04
C LYS A 288 -16.03 -14.12 7.67
N ILE A 289 -15.11 -13.68 6.80
CA ILE A 289 -13.99 -14.50 6.36
C ILE A 289 -12.93 -14.60 7.47
N PRO A 290 -12.52 -15.81 7.88
CA PRO A 290 -11.48 -15.99 8.88
C PRO A 290 -10.09 -15.80 8.24
N TRP A 291 -9.66 -14.55 8.12
CA TRP A 291 -8.36 -14.22 7.51
C TRP A 291 -7.18 -14.72 8.34
N SER A 292 -6.39 -15.64 7.78
CA SER A 292 -5.17 -16.17 8.43
C SER A 292 -4.05 -15.13 8.47
N PHE A 293 -3.98 -14.24 7.46
CA PHE A 293 -2.96 -13.20 7.36
C PHE A 293 -3.59 -11.83 7.11
N LYS A 294 -3.03 -10.79 7.74
CA LYS A 294 -3.46 -9.39 7.55
C LYS A 294 -3.28 -8.95 6.10
N ASP A 295 -2.21 -9.43 5.45
CA ASP A 295 -1.88 -9.08 4.08
C ASP A 295 -2.89 -9.64 3.07
N ASP A 296 -3.39 -10.87 3.27
CA ASP A 296 -4.44 -11.46 2.42
C ASP A 296 -5.75 -10.69 2.53
N ARG A 297 -6.11 -10.28 3.76
CA ARG A 297 -7.30 -9.46 4.02
C ARG A 297 -7.20 -8.12 3.29
N GLU A 298 -6.05 -7.48 3.37
CA GLU A 298 -5.79 -6.18 2.75
C GLU A 298 -5.76 -6.29 1.22
N PHE A 299 -5.17 -7.35 0.68
CA PHE A 299 -5.22 -7.67 -0.74
C PHE A 299 -6.66 -7.84 -1.23
N ALA A 300 -7.46 -8.67 -0.55
CA ALA A 300 -8.85 -8.90 -0.90
C ALA A 300 -9.70 -7.61 -0.79
N ARG A 301 -9.45 -6.75 0.20
CA ARG A 301 -10.08 -5.43 0.32
C ARG A 301 -9.79 -4.57 -0.90
N ARG A 302 -8.53 -4.49 -1.34
CA ARG A 302 -8.12 -3.71 -2.52
C ARG A 302 -8.77 -4.23 -3.81
N VAL A 303 -8.90 -5.54 -3.96
CA VAL A 303 -9.60 -6.14 -5.10
C VAL A 303 -11.08 -5.75 -5.10
N MET A 304 -11.75 -5.84 -3.95
CA MET A 304 -13.15 -5.44 -3.81
C MET A 304 -13.36 -3.96 -4.15
N GLU A 305 -12.49 -3.06 -3.68
CA GLU A 305 -12.54 -1.62 -4.00
C GLU A 305 -12.23 -1.33 -5.47
N SER A 306 -11.41 -2.17 -6.12
CA SER A 306 -11.20 -2.07 -7.55
C SER A 306 -12.44 -2.47 -8.34
N VAL A 307 -13.09 -3.57 -7.95
CA VAL A 307 -14.35 -4.02 -8.57
C VAL A 307 -15.46 -2.99 -8.36
N GLU A 308 -15.61 -2.45 -7.15
CA GLU A 308 -16.57 -1.37 -6.85
C GLU A 308 -16.38 -0.16 -7.76
N ARG A 309 -15.14 0.30 -7.96
CA ARG A 309 -14.83 1.40 -8.88
C ARG A 309 -15.18 1.07 -10.33
N ARG A 310 -14.97 -0.18 -10.78
CA ARG A 310 -15.24 -0.61 -12.16
C ARG A 310 -16.74 -0.74 -12.47
N ILE A 311 -17.57 -1.07 -11.48
CA ILE A 311 -19.03 -1.17 -11.68
C ILE A 311 -19.76 0.15 -11.45
N SER A 312 -19.14 1.10 -10.74
CA SER A 312 -19.71 2.43 -10.44
C SER A 312 -19.30 3.51 -11.44
N ALA A 313 -18.40 3.19 -12.38
CA ALA A 313 -18.00 4.02 -13.51
C ALA A 313 -18.82 3.68 -14.76
#